data_AF-A0A0Q8ED56-F1
#
_entry.id   AF-A0A0Q8ED56-F1
#
_cell.length_a   1.000
_cell.length_b   1.000
_cell.length_c   1.000
_cell.angle_alpha   90.00
_cell.angle_beta   90.00
_cell.angle_gamma   90.00
#
_symmetry.space_group_name_H-M   'P 1'
#
loop_
_entity.id
_entity.type
_entity.pdbx_description
1 polymer ?
#
loop_
_entity_poly.entity_id
_entity_poly.type
_entity_poly.pdbx_seq_one_letter_code
_entity_poly.pdbx_strand_id
1 'polypeptide(L)'
;MTSFLTHRARVHDVGLPLHRRHSALRTCLTCFAPYGLRATYHHLTLSAAIPRRLEADPDALVRAVEELHEARMLWLARAEEYAAQRRAEKRAGRRAAANPRPWWLRSWWEGPNRAWYDAPFRHPPLRLPEYVRRQNAILDGADLPGCPACGDERPPVSNSSGHGWVELCRACAWVLAPCPCGQRHRVVPDTPINWTGIWRRAHMSDDGTPNPHWPAV
;
A
#
# COMPACT_ATOMS: atom_id res chain seq x y z
N MET A 1 19.23 -10.08 -11.38
CA MET A 1 18.25 -9.58 -10.38
C MET A 1 17.49 -10.78 -9.82
N THR A 2 17.54 -11.02 -8.51
CA THR A 2 16.83 -12.13 -7.85
C THR A 2 15.33 -11.85 -7.79
N SER A 3 14.50 -12.87 -8.05
CA SER A 3 13.04 -12.76 -8.13
C SER A 3 12.37 -12.63 -6.74
N PHE A 4 11.14 -12.10 -6.69
CA PHE A 4 10.34 -12.00 -5.46
C PHE A 4 10.29 -13.32 -4.67
N LEU A 5 10.07 -14.44 -5.37
CA LEU A 5 9.99 -15.77 -4.76
C LEU A 5 11.31 -16.20 -4.10
N THR A 6 12.45 -15.80 -4.66
CA THR A 6 13.77 -16.05 -4.05
C THR A 6 13.89 -15.34 -2.71
N HIS A 7 13.47 -14.08 -2.64
CA HIS A 7 13.50 -13.32 -1.40
C HIS A 7 12.45 -13.81 -0.40
N ARG A 8 11.27 -14.21 -0.84
CA ARG A 8 10.27 -14.88 0.00
C ARG A 8 10.85 -16.14 0.64
N ALA A 9 11.50 -17.01 -0.12
CA ALA A 9 12.14 -18.21 0.43
C ALA A 9 13.17 -17.87 1.53
N ARG A 10 13.96 -16.81 1.36
CA ARG A 10 14.89 -16.32 2.39
C ARG A 10 14.21 -15.75 3.63
N VAL A 11 12.96 -15.28 3.55
CA VAL A 11 12.20 -14.86 4.74
C VAL A 11 11.78 -16.08 5.57
N HIS A 12 11.45 -17.19 4.90
CA HIS A 12 11.07 -18.47 5.52
C HIS A 12 12.27 -19.25 6.07
N ASP A 13 13.46 -19.04 5.53
CA ASP A 13 14.66 -19.77 5.91
C ASP A 13 15.08 -19.45 7.36
N VAL A 14 14.76 -20.37 8.27
CA VAL A 14 15.09 -20.29 9.70
C VAL A 14 16.59 -20.42 9.99
N GLY A 15 17.37 -20.94 9.03
CA GLY A 15 18.83 -21.00 9.13
C GLY A 15 19.50 -19.64 8.91
N LEU A 16 18.78 -18.66 8.35
CA LEU A 16 19.30 -17.31 8.15
C LEU A 16 19.13 -16.43 9.40
N PRO A 17 20.14 -15.59 9.73
CA PRO A 17 19.98 -14.58 10.75
C PRO A 17 18.78 -13.65 10.49
N LEU A 18 18.08 -13.22 11.54
CA LEU A 18 16.86 -12.40 11.45
C LEU A 18 17.03 -11.13 10.61
N HIS A 19 18.18 -10.47 10.69
CA HIS A 19 18.47 -9.27 9.90
C HIS A 19 18.53 -9.56 8.38
N ARG A 20 18.94 -10.77 7.97
CA ARG A 20 18.93 -11.21 6.56
C ARG A 20 17.52 -11.54 6.11
N ARG A 21 16.73 -12.22 6.94
CA ARG A 21 15.30 -12.48 6.71
C ARG A 21 14.52 -11.17 6.54
N HIS A 22 14.73 -10.21 7.44
CA HIS A 22 14.10 -8.88 7.37
C HIS A 22 14.54 -8.08 6.15
N SER A 23 15.82 -8.15 5.79
CA SER A 23 16.33 -7.52 4.56
C SER A 23 15.70 -8.15 3.31
N ALA A 24 15.48 -9.46 3.28
CA ALA A 24 14.78 -10.15 2.19
C ALA A 24 13.31 -9.70 2.07
N LEU A 25 12.58 -9.55 3.17
CA LEU A 25 11.23 -8.95 3.19
C LEU A 25 11.24 -7.55 2.56
N ARG A 26 12.23 -6.72 2.92
CA ARG A 26 12.37 -5.37 2.35
C ARG A 26 12.70 -5.38 0.87
N THR A 27 13.43 -6.38 0.38
CA THR A 27 13.61 -6.57 -1.06
C THR A 27 12.30 -6.98 -1.75
N CYS A 28 11.47 -7.84 -1.15
CA CYS A 28 10.15 -8.18 -1.70
C CYS A 28 9.28 -6.93 -1.93
N LEU A 29 9.33 -5.96 -1.02
CA LEU A 29 8.61 -4.69 -1.14
C LEU A 29 9.07 -3.82 -2.32
N THR A 30 10.32 -3.97 -2.79
CA THR A 30 10.78 -3.28 -4.01
C THR A 30 10.13 -3.84 -5.27
N CYS A 31 9.62 -5.08 -5.23
CA CYS A 31 8.95 -5.71 -6.35
C CYS A 31 7.44 -5.45 -6.35
N PHE A 32 6.81 -5.28 -5.19
CA PHE A 32 5.38 -5.03 -5.06
C PHE A 32 5.08 -4.23 -3.78
N ALA A 33 4.51 -3.04 -3.93
CA ALA A 33 4.13 -2.15 -2.84
C ALA A 33 2.89 -1.33 -3.24
N PRO A 34 1.67 -1.87 -3.05
CA PRO A 34 0.43 -1.24 -3.53
C PRO A 34 0.16 0.13 -2.90
N TYR A 35 0.68 0.38 -1.70
CA TYR A 35 0.62 1.69 -1.03
C TYR A 35 1.93 2.48 -1.17
N GLY A 36 2.78 2.12 -2.12
CA GLY A 36 4.14 2.65 -2.18
C GLY A 36 4.99 2.07 -1.05
N LEU A 37 6.32 2.19 -1.19
CA LEU A 37 7.26 1.45 -0.33
C LEU A 37 7.06 1.74 1.16
N ARG A 38 6.88 3.02 1.52
CA ARG A 38 6.84 3.46 2.92
C ARG A 38 5.56 3.02 3.62
N ALA A 39 4.40 3.35 3.05
CA ALA A 39 3.12 2.97 3.62
C ALA A 39 2.87 1.46 3.54
N THR A 40 3.34 0.75 2.51
CA THR A 40 3.22 -0.72 2.48
C THR A 40 4.08 -1.37 3.57
N TYR A 41 5.30 -0.87 3.80
CA TYR A 41 6.13 -1.38 4.90
C TYR A 41 5.48 -1.10 6.26
N HIS A 42 5.02 0.13 6.48
CA HIS A 42 4.31 0.52 7.70
C HIS A 42 3.07 -0.36 7.93
N HIS A 43 2.26 -0.56 6.90
CA HIS A 43 1.12 -1.47 6.92
C HIS A 43 1.51 -2.86 7.42
N LEU A 44 2.53 -3.47 6.81
CA LEU A 44 2.97 -4.82 7.19
C LEU A 44 3.52 -4.87 8.61
N THR A 45 4.17 -3.80 9.10
CA THR A 45 4.62 -3.78 10.51
C THR A 45 3.46 -3.83 11.49
N LEU A 46 2.32 -3.24 11.14
CA LEU A 46 1.10 -3.28 11.95
C LEU A 46 0.32 -4.58 11.73
N SER A 47 0.00 -4.94 10.48
CA SER A 47 -0.88 -6.08 10.16
C SER A 47 -0.27 -7.42 10.56
N ALA A 48 1.06 -7.55 10.45
CA ALA A 48 1.78 -8.75 10.87
C ALA A 48 2.38 -8.64 12.29
N ALA A 49 2.17 -7.51 12.99
CA ALA A 49 2.73 -7.23 14.31
C ALA A 49 4.25 -7.44 14.39
N ILE A 50 5.01 -6.84 13.45
CA ILE A 50 6.48 -7.02 13.40
C ILE A 50 7.12 -6.26 14.57
N PRO A 51 7.73 -6.96 15.56
CA PRO A 51 8.29 -6.30 16.73
C PRO A 51 9.52 -5.47 16.39
N ARG A 52 9.82 -4.49 17.24
CA ARG A 52 11.07 -3.72 17.15
C ARG A 52 12.27 -4.66 17.29
N ARG A 53 12.24 -5.56 18.27
CA ARG A 53 13.19 -6.68 18.46
C ARG A 53 12.66 -7.94 17.79
N LEU A 54 13.25 -8.31 16.66
CA LEU A 54 12.78 -9.44 15.84
C LEU A 54 12.83 -10.79 16.57
N GLU A 55 13.66 -10.91 17.60
CA GLU A 55 13.79 -12.12 18.41
C GLU A 55 12.52 -12.44 19.20
N ALA A 56 11.69 -11.44 19.51
CA ALA A 56 10.44 -11.64 20.24
C ALA A 56 9.39 -12.40 19.42
N ASP A 57 9.37 -12.16 18.10
CA ASP A 57 8.51 -12.89 17.15
C ASP A 57 9.15 -12.91 15.75
N PRO A 58 10.00 -13.91 15.46
CA PRO A 58 10.58 -14.12 14.14
C PRO A 58 9.55 -14.39 13.04
N ASP A 59 8.41 -14.98 13.41
CA ASP A 59 7.37 -15.43 12.48
C ASP A 59 6.50 -14.28 11.99
N ALA A 60 6.55 -13.12 12.66
CA ALA A 60 5.98 -11.88 12.14
C ALA A 60 6.50 -11.51 10.74
N LEU A 61 7.76 -11.83 10.43
CA LEU A 61 8.32 -11.63 9.09
C LEU A 61 7.66 -12.55 8.05
N VAL A 62 7.35 -13.78 8.44
CA VAL A 62 6.66 -14.76 7.60
C VAL A 62 5.23 -14.31 7.35
N ARG A 63 4.49 -13.93 8.39
CA ARG A 63 3.12 -13.38 8.25
C ARG A 63 3.09 -12.18 7.31
N ALA A 64 4.05 -11.27 7.44
CA ALA A 64 4.17 -10.10 6.57
C ALA A 64 4.43 -10.47 5.10
N VAL A 65 5.37 -11.38 4.83
CA VAL A 65 5.68 -11.75 3.44
C VAL A 65 4.56 -12.56 2.79
N GLU A 66 3.81 -13.35 3.57
CA GLU A 66 2.66 -14.10 3.06
C GLU A 66 1.48 -13.19 2.71
N GLU A 67 1.16 -12.20 3.55
CA GLU A 67 0.14 -11.20 3.19
C GLU A 67 0.52 -10.45 1.91
N LEU A 68 1.79 -10.05 1.79
CA LEU A 68 2.30 -9.39 0.60
C LEU A 68 2.25 -10.32 -0.63
N HIS A 69 2.57 -11.60 -0.46
CA HIS A 69 2.56 -12.58 -1.53
C HIS A 69 1.15 -12.86 -2.04
N GLU A 70 0.18 -13.09 -1.15
CA GLU A 70 -1.22 -13.31 -1.50
C GLU A 70 -1.76 -12.13 -2.32
N ALA A 71 -1.53 -10.90 -1.86
CA ALA A 71 -1.91 -9.69 -2.58
C ALA A 71 -1.22 -9.59 -3.96
N ARG A 72 0.07 -9.94 -4.01
CA ARG A 72 0.85 -9.94 -5.25
C ARG A 72 0.31 -10.95 -6.27
N MET A 73 -0.16 -12.12 -5.84
CA MET A 73 -0.72 -13.14 -6.74
C MET A 73 -2.01 -12.65 -7.40
N LEU A 74 -2.90 -12.01 -6.62
CA LEU A 74 -4.11 -11.39 -7.15
C LEU A 74 -3.81 -10.27 -8.15
N TRP A 75 -2.78 -9.47 -7.88
CA TRP A 75 -2.33 -8.44 -8.80
C TRP A 75 -1.74 -9.02 -10.09
N LEU A 76 -0.88 -10.05 -9.99
CA LEU A 76 -0.27 -10.69 -11.16
C LEU A 76 -1.31 -11.29 -12.10
N ALA A 77 -2.29 -12.03 -11.56
CA ALA A 77 -3.37 -12.62 -12.35
C ALA A 77 -4.10 -11.53 -13.16
N ARG A 78 -4.49 -10.43 -12.51
CA ARG A 78 -5.16 -9.31 -13.18
C ARG A 78 -4.25 -8.58 -14.18
N ALA A 79 -2.96 -8.45 -13.87
CA ALA A 79 -1.99 -7.82 -14.76
C ALA A 79 -1.76 -8.65 -16.04
N GLU A 80 -1.76 -9.97 -15.93
CA GLU A 80 -1.65 -10.90 -17.06
C GLU A 80 -2.88 -10.85 -17.96
N GLU A 81 -4.08 -10.87 -17.38
CA GLU A 81 -5.35 -10.69 -18.11
C GLU A 81 -5.36 -9.36 -18.88
N TYR A 82 -5.00 -8.26 -18.21
CA TYR A 82 -4.91 -6.95 -18.85
C TYR A 82 -3.88 -6.94 -19.99
N ALA A 83 -2.71 -7.57 -19.79
CA ALA A 83 -1.71 -7.66 -20.84
C ALA A 83 -2.20 -8.47 -22.05
N ALA A 84 -2.93 -9.56 -21.83
CA ALA A 84 -3.55 -10.36 -22.88
C ALA A 84 -4.60 -9.54 -23.65
N GLN A 85 -5.48 -8.85 -22.94
CA GLN A 85 -6.49 -7.97 -23.53
C GLN A 85 -5.84 -6.87 -24.38
N ARG A 86 -4.82 -6.18 -23.86
CA ARG A 86 -4.10 -5.14 -24.59
C ARG A 86 -3.37 -5.68 -25.82
N ARG A 87 -2.84 -6.91 -25.78
CA ARG A 87 -2.25 -7.55 -26.96
C ARG A 87 -3.31 -7.84 -28.03
N ALA A 88 -4.52 -8.25 -27.65
CA ALA A 88 -5.62 -8.45 -28.59
C ALA A 88 -6.10 -7.12 -29.21
N GLU A 89 -6.32 -6.09 -28.38
CA GLU A 89 -6.77 -4.77 -28.85
C GLU A 89 -5.76 -4.10 -29.79
N LYS A 90 -4.46 -4.16 -29.46
CA LYS A 90 -3.40 -3.66 -30.35
C LYS A 90 -3.39 -4.37 -31.69
N ARG A 91 -3.60 -5.69 -31.72
CA ARG A 91 -3.72 -6.47 -32.97
C ARG A 91 -4.95 -6.07 -33.78
N ALA A 92 -6.04 -5.73 -33.09
CA ALA A 92 -7.28 -5.22 -33.71
C ALA A 92 -7.23 -3.70 -34.03
N GLY A 93 -6.05 -3.07 -34.02
CA GLY A 93 -5.88 -1.65 -34.36
C GLY A 93 -6.24 -0.65 -33.24
N ARG A 94 -6.80 -1.10 -32.11
CA ARG A 94 -7.17 -0.24 -30.97
C ARG A 94 -5.97 0.03 -30.06
N ARG A 95 -5.22 1.11 -30.36
CA ARG A 95 -3.99 1.46 -29.63
C ARG A 95 -4.20 2.31 -28.40
N ALA A 96 -5.29 3.08 -28.32
CA ALA A 96 -5.67 3.76 -27.07
C ALA A 96 -6.00 2.73 -25.99
N ALA A 97 -5.57 2.98 -24.76
CA ALA A 97 -5.95 2.17 -23.60
C ALA A 97 -7.30 2.66 -23.07
N ALA A 98 -8.16 1.74 -22.63
CA ALA A 98 -9.43 2.07 -22.01
C ALA A 98 -9.22 2.90 -20.72
N ASN A 99 -10.19 3.77 -20.41
CA ASN A 99 -10.28 4.52 -19.17
C ASN A 99 -11.46 3.95 -18.36
N PRO A 100 -11.32 3.66 -17.05
CA PRO A 100 -10.16 3.91 -16.20
C PRO A 100 -8.95 3.01 -16.51
N ARG A 101 -7.74 3.57 -16.42
CA ARG A 101 -6.52 2.75 -16.41
C ARG A 101 -6.47 1.87 -15.16
N PRO A 102 -5.88 0.66 -15.25
CA PRO A 102 -5.64 -0.18 -14.09
C PRO A 102 -4.90 0.56 -12.98
N TRP A 103 -5.28 0.29 -11.74
CA TRP A 103 -4.80 1.03 -10.57
C TRP A 103 -3.26 0.97 -10.41
N TRP A 104 -2.62 -0.14 -10.77
CA TRP A 104 -1.15 -0.30 -10.73
C TRP A 104 -0.40 0.42 -11.86
N LEU A 105 -1.10 0.93 -12.88
CA LEU A 105 -0.53 1.75 -13.96
C LEU A 105 -0.79 3.24 -13.77
N ARG A 106 -1.54 3.62 -12.72
CA ARG A 106 -1.77 5.02 -12.39
C ARG A 106 -0.48 5.60 -11.82
N SER A 107 -0.11 6.79 -12.29
CA SER A 107 1.02 7.52 -11.72
C SER A 107 0.74 7.78 -10.25
N TRP A 108 1.70 7.44 -9.38
CA TRP A 108 1.61 7.74 -7.95
C TRP A 108 1.48 9.25 -7.68
N TRP A 109 2.07 10.09 -8.54
CA TRP A 109 2.00 11.55 -8.45
C TRP A 109 0.61 12.12 -8.80
N GLU A 110 -0.12 11.40 -9.65
CA GLU A 110 -1.43 11.81 -10.20
C GLU A 110 -2.59 10.96 -9.64
N GLY A 111 -2.28 10.02 -8.75
CA GLY A 111 -3.23 9.05 -8.21
C GLY A 111 -3.94 9.53 -6.95
N PRO A 112 -5.14 8.98 -6.65
CA PRO A 112 -5.87 9.25 -5.40
C PRO A 112 -5.16 8.72 -4.14
N ASN A 113 -4.08 7.97 -4.30
CA ASN A 113 -3.22 7.41 -3.28
C ASN A 113 -2.02 8.29 -2.88
N ARG A 114 -1.86 9.49 -3.47
CA ARG A 114 -0.74 10.39 -3.15
C ARG A 114 -0.59 10.67 -1.66
N ALA A 115 -1.71 10.78 -0.94
CA ALA A 115 -1.73 10.99 0.51
C ALA A 115 -0.93 9.92 1.27
N TRP A 116 -0.82 8.70 0.76
CA TRP A 116 -0.08 7.61 1.42
C TRP A 116 1.45 7.81 1.34
N TYR A 117 1.93 8.65 0.43
CA TYR A 117 3.33 9.01 0.34
C TYR A 117 3.65 10.24 1.19
N ASP A 118 2.75 11.21 1.19
CA ASP A 118 2.86 12.41 2.02
C ASP A 118 2.64 12.09 3.52
N ALA A 119 1.79 11.11 3.83
CA ALA A 119 1.49 10.64 5.18
C ALA A 119 1.46 9.10 5.20
N PRO A 120 2.61 8.42 5.37
CA PRO A 120 2.70 6.96 5.35
C PRO A 120 1.86 6.21 6.37
N PHE A 121 1.29 6.90 7.35
CA PHE A 121 0.42 6.33 8.38
C PHE A 121 -1.05 6.30 7.98
N ARG A 122 -1.45 7.08 6.98
CA ARG A 122 -2.84 7.18 6.52
C ARG A 122 -3.03 6.29 5.28
N HIS A 123 -2.91 4.98 5.43
CA HIS A 123 -3.17 3.99 4.37
C HIS A 123 -4.40 3.14 4.70
N PRO A 124 -4.95 2.36 3.75
CA PRO A 124 -6.08 1.48 4.04
C PRO A 124 -5.76 0.52 5.21
N PRO A 125 -6.69 0.32 6.15
CA PRO A 125 -6.53 -0.65 7.24
C PRO A 125 -6.83 -2.10 6.81
N LEU A 126 -7.39 -2.27 5.60
CA LEU A 126 -7.67 -3.60 5.02
C LEU A 126 -6.37 -4.38 4.85
N ARG A 127 -6.45 -5.72 4.94
CA ARG A 127 -5.32 -6.55 4.53
C ARG A 127 -5.00 -6.31 3.06
N LEU A 128 -3.73 -6.40 2.67
CA LEU A 128 -3.31 -6.13 1.29
C LEU A 128 -4.11 -6.93 0.23
N PRO A 129 -4.43 -8.23 0.43
CA PRO A 129 -5.23 -8.99 -0.53
C PRO A 129 -6.64 -8.44 -0.70
N GLU A 130 -7.28 -7.97 0.37
CA GLU A 130 -8.62 -7.39 0.34
C GLU A 130 -8.63 -6.07 -0.44
N TYR A 131 -7.62 -5.23 -0.21
CA TYR A 131 -7.43 -4.02 -1.01
C TYR A 131 -7.29 -4.36 -2.51
N VAL A 132 -6.46 -5.34 -2.87
CA VAL A 132 -6.28 -5.73 -4.28
C VAL A 132 -7.56 -6.28 -4.89
N ARG A 133 -8.29 -7.16 -4.17
CA ARG A 133 -9.61 -7.65 -4.63
C ARG A 133 -10.57 -6.51 -4.88
N ARG A 134 -10.64 -5.56 -3.94
CA ARG A 134 -11.49 -4.37 -4.05
C ARG A 134 -11.13 -3.51 -5.26
N GLN A 135 -9.85 -3.24 -5.46
CA GLN A 135 -9.41 -2.45 -6.63
C GLN A 135 -9.68 -3.17 -7.96
N ASN A 136 -9.55 -4.50 -8.00
CA ASN A 136 -9.86 -5.29 -9.19
C ASN A 136 -11.36 -5.26 -9.49
N ALA A 137 -12.22 -5.43 -8.47
CA ALA A 137 -13.68 -5.32 -8.64
C ALA A 137 -14.10 -3.94 -9.19
N ILE A 138 -13.53 -2.85 -8.69
CA ILE A 138 -13.77 -1.50 -9.23
C ILE A 138 -13.30 -1.37 -10.68
N LEU A 139 -12.15 -1.98 -11.02
CA LEU A 139 -11.66 -2.01 -12.40
C LEU A 139 -12.59 -2.79 -13.33
N ASP A 140 -13.28 -3.79 -12.80
CA ASP A 140 -14.28 -4.60 -13.50
C ASP A 140 -15.65 -3.90 -13.58
N GLY A 141 -15.77 -2.68 -13.04
CA GLY A 141 -16.98 -1.87 -13.09
C GLY A 141 -17.94 -2.06 -11.92
N ALA A 142 -17.53 -2.76 -10.86
CA ALA A 142 -18.34 -2.88 -9.65
C ALA A 142 -18.50 -1.52 -8.96
N ASP A 143 -19.74 -1.18 -8.62
CA ASP A 143 -20.05 -0.06 -7.74
C ASP A 143 -20.04 -0.54 -6.29
N LEU A 144 -18.94 -0.26 -5.58
CA LEU A 144 -18.74 -0.70 -4.20
C LEU A 144 -19.05 0.46 -3.24
N PRO A 145 -19.77 0.21 -2.13
CA PRO A 145 -20.10 1.26 -1.18
C PRO A 145 -18.87 1.80 -0.46
N GLY A 146 -18.94 3.06 -0.02
CA GLY A 146 -17.90 3.72 0.75
C GLY A 146 -16.62 4.01 -0.03
N CYS A 147 -15.53 4.24 0.70
CA CYS A 147 -14.25 4.59 0.10
C CYS A 147 -13.76 3.52 -0.90
N PRO A 148 -13.31 3.90 -2.11
CA PRO A 148 -12.76 2.96 -3.08
C PRO A 148 -11.58 2.13 -2.55
N ALA A 149 -10.80 2.68 -1.61
CA ALA A 149 -9.62 2.02 -1.07
C ALA A 149 -9.90 1.14 0.16
N CYS A 150 -10.66 1.63 1.14
CA CYS A 150 -10.87 0.91 2.40
C CYS A 150 -12.32 0.51 2.71
N GLY A 151 -13.29 0.96 1.91
CA GLY A 151 -14.71 0.70 2.17
C GLY A 151 -15.33 1.52 3.31
N ASP A 152 -14.62 2.48 3.89
CA ASP A 152 -15.19 3.34 4.93
C ASP A 152 -16.31 4.23 4.36
N GLU A 153 -17.48 4.17 4.97
CA GLU A 153 -18.69 4.89 4.57
C GLU A 153 -18.90 6.18 5.37
N ARG A 154 -18.08 6.43 6.39
CA ARG A 154 -18.20 7.65 7.20
C ARG A 154 -17.93 8.89 6.34
N PRO A 155 -18.53 10.04 6.69
CA PRO A 155 -18.30 11.28 5.97
C PRO A 155 -16.80 11.61 5.83
N PRO A 156 -16.38 12.13 4.68
CA PRO A 156 -15.00 12.55 4.46
C PRO A 156 -14.59 13.64 5.44
N VAL A 157 -13.28 13.82 5.55
CA VAL A 157 -12.69 14.95 6.27
C VAL A 157 -12.15 15.96 5.26
N SER A 158 -12.56 17.21 5.43
CA SER A 158 -12.09 18.32 4.62
C SER A 158 -10.70 18.74 5.07
N ASN A 159 -9.75 18.80 4.14
CA ASN A 159 -8.38 19.20 4.41
C ASN A 159 -8.01 20.38 3.52
N SER A 160 -7.38 21.41 4.10
CA SER A 160 -6.85 22.52 3.31
C SER A 160 -5.59 22.07 2.58
N SER A 161 -5.56 22.36 1.29
CA SER A 161 -4.39 22.18 0.43
C SER A 161 -3.56 23.45 0.24
N GLY A 162 -3.95 24.55 0.92
CA GLY A 162 -3.43 25.90 0.67
C GLY A 162 -4.03 26.59 -0.56
N HIS A 163 -4.56 25.84 -1.53
CA HIS A 163 -5.25 26.38 -2.72
C HIS A 163 -6.79 26.26 -2.60
N GLY A 164 -7.25 25.29 -1.82
CA GLY A 164 -8.67 25.02 -1.60
C GLY A 164 -8.83 23.79 -0.72
N TRP A 165 -10.05 23.28 -0.66
CA TRP A 165 -10.40 22.13 0.16
C TRP A 165 -10.38 20.83 -0.66
N VAL A 166 -9.87 19.76 -0.06
CA VAL A 166 -9.95 18.40 -0.60
C VAL A 166 -10.67 17.51 0.40
N GLU A 167 -11.53 16.62 -0.10
CA GLU A 167 -12.25 15.66 0.72
C GLU A 167 -11.48 14.34 0.74
N LEU A 168 -10.99 13.96 1.92
CA LEU A 168 -10.23 12.74 2.12
C LEU A 168 -11.07 11.73 2.89
N CYS A 169 -10.92 10.45 2.57
CA CYS A 169 -11.45 9.37 3.40
C CYS A 169 -10.83 9.47 4.80
N ARG A 170 -11.68 9.46 5.83
CA ARG A 170 -11.26 9.53 7.23
C ARG A 170 -10.30 8.40 7.62
N ALA A 171 -10.55 7.16 7.19
CA ALA A 171 -9.73 6.02 7.60
C ALA A 171 -8.40 5.91 6.85
N CYS A 172 -8.36 6.24 5.56
CA CYS A 172 -7.20 5.91 4.72
C CYS A 172 -6.67 7.08 3.89
N ALA A 173 -7.18 8.30 4.11
CA ALA A 173 -6.82 9.51 3.37
C ALA A 173 -6.90 9.42 1.84
N TRP A 174 -7.63 8.45 1.29
CA TRP A 174 -7.93 8.40 -0.13
C TRP A 174 -8.66 9.66 -0.56
N VAL A 175 -8.24 10.29 -1.65
CA VAL A 175 -8.89 11.49 -2.18
C VAL A 175 -10.24 11.12 -2.80
N LEU A 176 -11.33 11.53 -2.14
CA LEU A 176 -12.71 11.30 -2.58
C LEU A 176 -13.19 12.45 -3.47
N ALA A 177 -12.91 13.70 -3.08
CA ALA A 177 -13.10 14.86 -3.94
C ALA A 177 -11.76 15.63 -4.06
N PRO A 178 -11.21 15.79 -5.28
CA PRO A 178 -10.00 16.57 -5.49
C PRO A 178 -10.27 18.07 -5.33
N CYS A 179 -9.20 18.87 -5.33
CA CYS A 179 -9.32 20.32 -5.24
C CYS A 179 -10.09 20.87 -6.46
N PRO A 180 -10.99 21.86 -6.29
CA PRO A 180 -11.77 22.44 -7.39
C PRO A 180 -10.95 23.00 -8.56
N CYS A 181 -9.68 23.36 -8.34
CA CYS A 181 -8.79 23.87 -9.38
C CYS A 181 -8.32 22.79 -10.38
N GLY A 182 -8.70 21.53 -10.18
CA GLY A 182 -8.29 20.40 -11.00
C GLY A 182 -6.84 19.94 -10.77
N GLN A 183 -6.07 20.67 -9.94
CA GLN A 183 -4.71 20.30 -9.57
C GLN A 183 -4.69 19.45 -8.30
N ARG A 184 -3.75 18.50 -8.24
CA ARG A 184 -3.50 17.70 -7.03
C ARG A 184 -2.42 18.38 -6.20
N HIS A 185 -2.83 18.86 -5.05
CA HIS A 185 -1.93 19.51 -4.10
C HIS A 185 -1.36 18.50 -3.10
N ARG A 186 -0.19 18.81 -2.56
CA ARG A 186 0.44 18.06 -1.49
C ARG A 186 -0.42 18.18 -0.24
N VAL A 187 -0.74 17.06 0.40
CA VAL A 187 -1.30 17.09 1.75
C VAL A 187 -0.12 17.30 2.69
N VAL A 188 -0.12 18.40 3.45
CA VAL A 188 0.90 18.62 4.47
C VAL A 188 0.54 17.69 5.64
N PRO A 189 1.40 16.72 6.00
CA PRO A 189 1.12 15.88 7.15
C PRO A 189 1.18 16.72 8.43
N ASP A 190 0.25 16.48 9.35
CA ASP A 190 0.22 17.16 10.66
C ASP A 190 1.45 16.85 11.51
N THR A 191 2.10 15.71 11.25
CA THR A 191 3.33 15.27 11.90
C THR A 191 4.45 15.06 10.87
N PRO A 192 5.68 15.53 11.12
CA PRO A 192 6.80 15.28 10.23
C PRO A 192 7.02 13.78 10.00
N ILE A 193 7.20 13.39 8.74
CA ILE A 193 7.45 11.98 8.37
C ILE A 193 8.80 11.53 8.96
N ASN A 194 8.78 10.73 10.02
CA ASN A 194 9.98 10.07 10.52
C ASN A 194 10.18 8.71 9.83
N TRP A 195 10.61 8.74 8.56
CA TRP A 195 10.87 7.52 7.80
C TRP A 195 11.94 6.65 8.47
N THR A 196 13.00 7.26 9.00
CA THR A 196 14.05 6.54 9.74
C THR A 196 13.48 5.77 10.93
N GLY A 197 12.54 6.37 11.66
CA GLY A 197 11.81 5.76 12.76
C GLY A 197 10.94 4.59 12.31
N ILE A 198 10.11 4.79 11.28
CA ILE A 198 9.28 3.71 10.68
C ILE A 198 10.17 2.54 10.26
N TRP A 199 11.27 2.82 9.56
CA TRP A 199 12.19 1.81 9.04
C TRP A 199 12.87 0.99 10.14
N ARG A 200 13.16 1.65 11.27
CA ARG A 200 13.64 1.04 12.52
C ARG A 200 12.52 0.45 13.39
N ARG A 201 11.26 0.54 12.94
CA ARG A 201 10.05 0.12 13.66
C ARG A 201 9.95 0.75 15.05
N ALA A 202 10.33 2.02 15.18
CA ALA A 202 10.25 2.74 16.45
C ALA A 202 8.80 3.01 16.91
N HIS A 203 7.86 2.92 15.98
CA HIS A 203 6.41 2.92 16.24
C HIS A 203 5.87 1.58 16.75
N MET A 204 6.70 0.53 16.78
CA MET A 204 6.39 -0.76 17.38
C MET A 204 7.16 -0.89 18.70
N SER A 205 6.55 -1.58 19.65
CA SER A 205 7.19 -2.03 20.88
C SER A 205 8.10 -3.23 20.62
N ASP A 206 8.82 -3.68 21.66
CA ASP A 206 9.66 -4.86 21.58
C ASP A 206 8.87 -6.17 21.48
N ASP A 207 7.61 -6.18 21.92
CA ASP A 207 6.67 -7.32 21.88
C ASP A 207 5.73 -7.33 20.66
N GLY A 208 5.81 -6.33 19.77
CA GLY A 208 5.03 -6.30 18.53
C GLY A 208 3.68 -5.56 18.63
N THR A 209 3.43 -4.84 19.72
CA THR A 209 2.30 -3.92 19.86
C THR A 209 2.68 -2.51 19.39
N PRO A 210 1.72 -1.64 19.04
CA PRO A 210 2.02 -0.24 18.76
C PRO A 210 2.65 0.44 19.98
N ASN A 211 3.77 1.15 19.77
CA ASN A 211 4.47 1.86 20.83
C ASN A 211 3.63 3.05 21.34
N PRO A 212 3.21 3.07 22.62
CA PRO A 212 2.35 4.12 23.17
C PRO A 212 3.05 5.48 23.28
N HIS A 213 4.38 5.51 23.27
CA HIS A 213 5.19 6.73 23.33
C HIS A 213 5.61 7.24 21.95
N TRP A 214 5.29 6.50 20.89
CA TRP A 214 5.41 7.05 19.54
C TRP A 214 4.35 8.14 19.38
N PRO A 215 4.66 9.31 18.79
CA PRO A 215 3.66 10.34 18.58
C PRO A 215 2.44 9.70 17.93
N ALA A 216 1.32 9.72 18.68
CA ALA A 216 0.06 9.18 18.22
C ALA A 216 -0.27 9.89 16.91
N VAL A 217 -0.43 9.09 15.85
CA VAL A 217 -0.91 9.54 14.54
C VAL A 217 -2.38 9.93 14.67
#